data_AF-A0A5E4VK52-F1
#
_entry.id   AF-A0A5E4VK52-F1
#
_cell.length_a   1.000
_cell.length_b   1.000
_cell.length_c   1.000
_cell.angle_alpha   90.00
_cell.angle_beta   90.00
_cell.angle_gamma   90.00
#
_symmetry.space_group_name_H-M   'P 1'
#
loop_
_entity.id
_entity.type
_entity.pdbx_description
1 polymer ?
#
loop_
_entity_poly.entity_id
_entity_poly.type
_entity_poly.pdbx_seq_one_letter_code
_entity_poly.pdbx_strand_id
1 'polypeptide(L)'
;MMRAMIIGAVVAAAGVIGAGALFGRDYLDGMRFEKAMNHIGETNKADAGPWPQALETCFVCHGPGGRSRNAWYPALAGQPEAYIAAQLRAFAGEQRHNANMGPLARALNEEQIQRMAVYFARQAPARNEDVPAEAALEERGMAVIQARSCQACHGAGLVGKDQAPRLAGQGEAYLANQLSAFKTGERHDPTGAMNGVAATLSSDDIRAVAHYLARASPGHDDIGTR
;
A
#
# COMPACT_ATOMS: atom_id res chain seq x y z
N MET A 1 -21.19 -56.22 -40.49
CA MET A 1 -21.28 -54.74 -40.29
C MET A 1 -21.28 -54.37 -38.80
N MET A 2 -22.21 -54.90 -37.99
CA MET A 2 -22.35 -54.54 -36.56
C MET A 2 -21.06 -54.73 -35.70
N ARG A 3 -20.32 -55.83 -35.89
CA ARG A 3 -19.07 -56.09 -35.13
C ARG A 3 -17.95 -55.10 -35.43
N ALA A 4 -17.81 -54.69 -36.69
CA ALA A 4 -16.81 -53.70 -37.10
C ALA A 4 -17.12 -52.32 -36.50
N MET A 5 -18.40 -51.96 -36.43
CA MET A 5 -18.84 -50.71 -35.79
C MET A 5 -18.58 -50.72 -34.28
N ILE A 6 -18.82 -51.85 -33.59
CA ILE A 6 -18.57 -51.98 -32.15
C ILE A 6 -17.07 -51.86 -31.85
N ILE A 7 -16.21 -52.56 -32.59
CA ILE A 7 -14.75 -52.50 -32.39
C ILE A 7 -14.23 -51.08 -32.66
N GLY A 8 -14.69 -50.44 -33.73
CA GLY A 8 -14.34 -49.05 -34.04
C GLY A 8 -14.74 -48.08 -32.92
N ALA A 9 -15.95 -48.24 -32.36
CA ALA A 9 -16.42 -47.42 -31.24
C ALA A 9 -15.58 -47.62 -29.97
N VAL A 10 -15.20 -48.87 -29.64
CA VAL A 10 -14.38 -49.17 -28.46
C VAL A 10 -12.97 -48.59 -28.60
N VAL A 11 -12.33 -48.73 -29.77
CA VAL A 11 -10.99 -48.17 -30.01
C VAL A 11 -11.02 -46.64 -29.93
N ALA A 12 -12.03 -45.99 -30.51
CA ALA A 12 -12.20 -44.55 -30.41
C ALA A 12 -12.40 -44.09 -28.95
N ALA A 13 -13.25 -44.79 -28.18
CA ALA A 13 -13.47 -44.48 -26.77
C ALA A 13 -12.19 -44.65 -25.92
N ALA A 14 -11.45 -45.75 -26.12
CA ALA A 14 -10.17 -45.96 -25.44
C ALA A 14 -9.12 -44.89 -25.80
N GLY A 15 -9.10 -44.43 -27.06
CA GLY A 15 -8.25 -43.33 -27.49
C GLY A 15 -8.57 -42.00 -26.81
N VAL A 16 -9.85 -41.64 -26.71
CA VAL A 16 -10.30 -40.42 -25.99
C VAL A 16 -9.98 -40.51 -24.50
N ILE A 17 -10.22 -41.66 -23.86
CA ILE A 17 -9.90 -41.88 -22.44
C ILE A 17 -8.39 -41.79 -22.21
N GLY A 18 -7.58 -42.41 -23.07
CA GLY A 18 -6.12 -42.35 -23.00
C GLY A 18 -5.58 -40.93 -23.17
N ALA A 19 -6.08 -40.18 -24.15
CA ALA A 19 -5.71 -38.77 -24.35
C ALA A 19 -6.14 -37.89 -23.16
N GLY A 20 -7.35 -38.10 -22.63
CA GLY A 20 -7.82 -37.40 -21.44
C GLY A 20 -6.98 -37.69 -20.19
N ALA A 21 -6.55 -38.94 -20.00
CA ALA A 21 -5.70 -39.33 -18.87
C ALA A 21 -4.27 -38.77 -18.98
N LEU A 22 -3.72 -38.68 -20.19
CA LEU A 22 -2.35 -38.20 -20.43
C LEU A 22 -2.25 -36.67 -20.51
N PHE A 23 -3.19 -36.01 -21.18
CA PHE A 23 -3.11 -34.58 -21.51
C PHE A 23 -4.21 -33.73 -20.87
N GLY A 24 -5.27 -34.36 -20.34
CA GLY A 24 -6.42 -33.63 -19.80
C GLY A 24 -6.07 -32.73 -18.61
N ARG A 25 -5.13 -33.15 -17.76
CA ARG A 25 -4.67 -32.34 -16.62
C ARG A 25 -3.95 -31.07 -17.08
N ASP A 26 -2.95 -31.22 -17.95
CA ASP A 26 -2.18 -30.08 -18.47
C ASP A 26 -3.08 -29.11 -19.24
N TYR A 27 -4.06 -29.63 -19.99
CA TYR A 27 -5.06 -28.81 -20.66
C TYR A 27 -5.95 -28.02 -19.67
N LEU A 28 -6.44 -28.68 -18.62
CA LEU A 28 -7.23 -28.00 -17.56
C LEU A 28 -6.39 -26.94 -16.83
N ASP A 29 -5.12 -27.23 -16.55
CA ASP A 29 -4.22 -26.29 -15.89
C ASP A 29 -3.89 -25.11 -16.81
N GLY A 30 -3.74 -25.33 -18.12
CA GLY A 30 -3.63 -24.28 -19.13
C GLY A 30 -4.86 -23.36 -19.18
N MET A 31 -6.07 -23.93 -19.21
CA MET A 31 -7.32 -23.14 -19.19
C MET A 31 -7.48 -22.35 -17.89
N ARG A 32 -7.09 -22.92 -16.75
CA ARG A 32 -7.11 -22.23 -15.45
C ARG A 32 -6.14 -21.06 -15.44
N PHE A 33 -4.94 -21.24 -15.99
CA PHE A 33 -3.95 -20.18 -16.14
C PHE A 33 -4.46 -19.06 -17.04
N GLU A 34 -5.02 -19.38 -18.21
CA GLU A 34 -5.58 -18.39 -19.14
C GLU A 34 -6.70 -17.58 -18.47
N LYS A 35 -7.63 -18.26 -17.78
CA LYS A 35 -8.70 -17.60 -17.03
C LYS A 35 -8.17 -16.68 -15.94
N ALA A 36 -7.13 -17.12 -15.21
CA ALA A 36 -6.50 -16.29 -14.18
C ALA A 36 -5.81 -15.06 -14.78
N MET A 37 -5.08 -15.20 -15.89
CA MET A 37 -4.42 -14.10 -16.57
C MET A 37 -5.42 -13.08 -17.14
N ASN A 38 -6.53 -13.55 -17.74
CA ASN A 38 -7.59 -12.67 -18.23
C ASN A 38 -8.22 -11.88 -17.08
N HIS A 39 -8.50 -12.54 -15.96
CA HIS A 39 -9.04 -11.87 -14.77
C HIS A 39 -8.08 -10.80 -14.23
N ILE A 40 -6.77 -11.11 -14.14
CA ILE A 40 -5.74 -10.15 -13.74
C ILE A 40 -5.68 -8.96 -14.70
N GLY A 41 -5.77 -9.20 -16.01
CA GLY A 41 -5.79 -8.16 -17.02
C GLY A 41 -7.00 -7.22 -16.88
N GLU A 42 -8.18 -7.78 -16.62
CA GLU A 42 -9.40 -7.02 -16.38
C GLU A 42 -9.33 -6.19 -15.09
N THR A 43 -8.85 -6.77 -13.99
CA THR A 43 -8.69 -6.03 -12.73
C THR A 43 -7.66 -4.92 -12.86
N ASN A 44 -6.51 -5.18 -13.49
CA ASN A 44 -5.49 -4.16 -13.71
C ASN A 44 -6.02 -3.01 -14.58
N LYS A 45 -6.79 -3.33 -15.62
CA LYS A 45 -7.42 -2.31 -16.47
C LYS A 45 -8.45 -1.48 -15.70
N ALA A 46 -9.23 -2.10 -14.82
CA ALA A 46 -10.17 -1.38 -13.96
C ALA A 46 -9.45 -0.45 -12.97
N ASP A 47 -8.30 -0.89 -12.46
CA ASP A 47 -7.57 -0.25 -11.38
C ASP A 47 -6.67 0.90 -11.86
N ALA A 48 -5.96 0.68 -12.96
CA ALA A 48 -4.92 1.57 -13.46
C ALA A 48 -5.19 2.11 -14.87
N GLY A 49 -6.28 1.68 -15.51
CA GLY A 49 -6.64 2.07 -16.88
C GLY A 49 -5.92 1.26 -17.96
N PRO A 50 -5.96 1.73 -19.23
CA PRO A 50 -5.28 1.08 -20.34
C PRO A 50 -3.76 1.03 -20.15
N TRP A 51 -3.12 0.00 -20.72
CA TRP A 51 -1.67 -0.14 -20.72
C TRP A 51 -1.00 0.88 -21.68
N PRO A 52 0.18 1.44 -21.35
CA PRO A 52 0.98 1.23 -20.13
C PRO A 52 0.40 1.90 -18.89
N GLN A 53 0.43 1.20 -17.76
CA GLN A 53 -0.23 1.60 -16.51
C GLN A 53 0.75 2.32 -15.57
N ALA A 54 0.43 3.56 -15.18
CA ALA A 54 1.25 4.33 -14.24
C ALA A 54 1.35 3.67 -12.85
N LEU A 55 0.37 2.84 -12.48
CA LEU A 55 0.35 2.09 -11.22
C LEU A 55 1.52 1.09 -11.11
N GLU A 56 1.99 0.55 -12.23
CA GLU A 56 3.09 -0.42 -12.25
C GLU A 56 4.41 0.22 -11.75
N THR A 57 4.62 1.50 -11.96
CA THR A 57 5.82 2.17 -11.44
C THR A 57 5.77 2.34 -9.92
N CYS A 58 4.58 2.47 -9.34
CA CYS A 58 4.42 2.75 -7.91
C CYS A 58 4.90 1.58 -7.02
N PHE A 59 4.65 0.34 -7.44
CA PHE A 59 4.97 -0.84 -6.61
C PHE A 59 6.47 -1.04 -6.42
N VAL A 60 7.31 -0.50 -7.32
CA VAL A 60 8.77 -0.64 -7.26
C VAL A 60 9.32 -0.08 -5.95
N CYS A 61 8.78 1.05 -5.49
CA CYS A 61 9.19 1.69 -4.24
C CYS A 61 8.20 1.45 -3.11
N HIS A 62 6.89 1.45 -3.41
CA HIS A 62 5.84 1.37 -2.39
C HIS A 62 5.36 -0.05 -2.10
N GLY A 63 5.95 -1.06 -2.74
CA GLY A 63 5.62 -2.47 -2.56
C GLY A 63 4.32 -2.94 -3.24
N PRO A 64 4.09 -4.26 -3.33
CA PRO A 64 2.88 -4.81 -3.94
C PRO A 64 1.61 -4.35 -3.23
N GLY A 65 0.71 -3.69 -3.97
CA GLY A 65 -0.51 -3.10 -3.41
C GLY A 65 -0.24 -1.89 -2.50
N GLY A 66 0.94 -1.25 -2.58
CA GLY A 66 1.29 -0.13 -1.71
C GLY A 66 1.69 -0.56 -0.29
N ARG A 67 2.01 -1.83 -0.07
CA ARG A 67 2.42 -2.40 1.22
C ARG A 67 3.95 -2.40 1.37
N SER A 68 4.55 -1.22 1.37
CA SER A 68 5.98 -1.06 1.62
C SER A 68 6.32 -1.51 3.04
N ARG A 69 7.32 -2.37 3.18
CA ARG A 69 7.96 -2.69 4.47
C ARG A 69 9.28 -1.92 4.68
N ASN A 70 9.71 -1.18 3.66
CA ASN A 70 10.95 -0.42 3.71
C ASN A 70 10.84 0.77 4.68
N ALA A 71 11.91 1.06 5.41
CA ALA A 71 11.94 2.18 6.35
C ALA A 71 11.77 3.56 5.70
N TRP A 72 12.22 3.74 4.45
CA TRP A 72 12.30 5.02 3.72
C TRP A 72 11.10 5.28 2.82
N TYR A 73 10.55 4.24 2.19
CA TYR A 73 9.42 4.39 1.29
C TYR A 73 8.10 4.17 2.01
N PRO A 74 7.16 5.12 1.94
CA PRO A 74 5.94 5.00 2.70
C PRO A 74 5.02 3.90 2.16
N ALA A 75 4.37 3.17 3.05
CA ALA A 75 3.22 2.36 2.75
C ALA A 75 2.02 3.26 2.38
N LEU A 76 1.43 2.97 1.22
CA LEU A 76 0.27 3.67 0.66
C LEU A 76 -1.04 2.91 0.92
N ALA A 77 -0.96 1.58 1.12
CA ALA A 77 -2.13 0.75 1.36
C ALA A 77 -2.94 1.25 2.57
N GLY A 78 -4.25 1.42 2.40
CA GLY A 78 -5.14 1.89 3.47
C GLY A 78 -4.87 3.32 3.94
N GLN A 79 -4.14 4.13 3.17
CA GLN A 79 -4.11 5.58 3.39
C GLN A 79 -5.45 6.19 2.95
N PRO A 80 -5.92 7.27 3.59
CA PRO A 80 -7.11 7.96 3.13
C PRO A 80 -6.98 8.42 1.68
N GLU A 81 -8.04 8.20 0.89
CA GLU A 81 -8.10 8.57 -0.53
C GLU A 81 -7.79 10.07 -0.72
N ALA A 82 -8.45 10.92 0.06
CA ALA A 82 -8.25 12.37 0.01
C ALA A 82 -6.80 12.77 0.32
N TYR A 83 -6.14 12.08 1.25
CA TYR A 83 -4.71 12.30 1.53
C TYR A 83 -3.83 11.91 0.33
N ILE A 84 -4.02 10.73 -0.26
CA ILE A 84 -3.21 10.29 -1.41
C ILE A 84 -3.34 11.27 -2.57
N ALA A 85 -4.58 11.64 -2.92
CA ALA A 85 -4.84 12.60 -3.98
C ALA A 85 -4.18 13.96 -3.69
N ALA A 86 -4.30 14.46 -2.45
CA ALA A 86 -3.67 15.71 -2.05
C ALA A 86 -2.13 15.65 -2.14
N GLN A 87 -1.50 14.54 -1.73
CA GLN A 87 -0.05 14.41 -1.80
C GLN A 87 0.46 14.29 -3.24
N LEU A 88 -0.21 13.52 -4.10
CA LEU A 88 0.15 13.43 -5.52
C LEU A 88 0.07 14.79 -6.19
N ARG A 89 -1.00 15.57 -5.93
CA ARG A 89 -1.11 16.95 -6.43
C ARG A 89 -0.01 17.86 -5.86
N ALA A 90 0.31 17.74 -4.58
CA ALA A 90 1.37 18.53 -3.95
C ALA A 90 2.75 18.24 -4.53
N PHE A 91 3.04 16.99 -4.90
CA PHE A 91 4.27 16.62 -5.61
C PHE A 91 4.26 17.14 -7.05
N ALA A 92 3.13 17.01 -7.76
CA ALA A 92 2.99 17.48 -9.13
C ALA A 92 3.15 19.02 -9.23
N GLY A 93 2.59 19.74 -8.26
CA GLY A 93 2.63 21.20 -8.18
C GLY A 93 3.82 21.78 -7.42
N GLU A 94 4.80 20.96 -7.01
CA GLU A 94 6.00 21.38 -6.27
C GLU A 94 5.72 22.00 -4.88
N GLN A 95 4.51 21.86 -4.32
CA GLN A 95 4.25 22.23 -2.92
C GLN A 95 4.90 21.25 -1.94
N ARG A 96 5.21 20.04 -2.39
CA ARG A 96 5.99 19.04 -1.66
C ARG A 96 7.13 18.57 -2.55
N HIS A 97 8.35 18.91 -2.19
CA HIS A 97 9.52 18.51 -2.99
C HIS A 97 9.97 17.08 -2.65
N ASN A 98 10.27 16.30 -3.68
CA ASN A 98 10.99 15.04 -3.58
C ASN A 98 11.55 14.67 -4.95
N ALA A 99 12.85 14.35 -5.02
CA ALA A 99 13.55 14.07 -6.27
C ALA A 99 12.97 12.88 -7.05
N ASN A 100 12.38 11.90 -6.36
CA ASN A 100 11.78 10.73 -6.98
C ASN A 100 10.30 10.97 -7.32
N MET A 101 9.50 11.42 -6.34
CA MET A 101 8.05 11.53 -6.50
C MET A 101 7.61 12.73 -7.35
N GLY A 102 8.37 13.82 -7.40
CA GLY A 102 8.02 15.01 -8.19
C GLY A 102 7.82 14.70 -9.68
N PRO A 103 8.84 14.15 -10.37
CA PRO A 103 8.70 13.77 -11.79
C PRO A 103 7.59 12.76 -12.05
N LEU A 104 7.44 11.76 -11.17
CA LEU A 104 6.39 10.75 -11.29
C LEU A 104 5.00 11.35 -11.18
N ALA A 105 4.77 12.23 -10.20
CA ALA A 105 3.48 12.87 -9.99
C ALA A 105 3.12 13.85 -11.12
N ARG A 106 4.10 14.58 -11.68
CA ARG A 106 3.90 15.47 -12.83
C ARG A 106 3.49 14.75 -14.11
N ALA A 107 3.82 13.47 -14.24
CA ALA A 107 3.40 12.66 -15.38
C ALA A 107 1.94 12.20 -15.29
N LEU A 108 1.28 12.39 -14.13
CA LEU A 108 -0.10 11.98 -13.92
C LEU A 108 -1.07 13.12 -14.26
N ASN A 109 -2.16 12.78 -14.94
CA ASN A 109 -3.33 13.64 -15.02
C ASN A 109 -4.26 13.43 -13.81
N GLU A 110 -5.26 14.31 -13.68
CA GLU A 110 -6.19 14.29 -12.54
C GLU A 110 -6.95 12.96 -12.42
N GLU A 111 -7.39 12.38 -13.53
CA GLU A 111 -8.09 11.09 -13.55
C GLU A 111 -7.20 9.94 -13.04
N GLN A 112 -5.92 9.95 -13.39
CA GLN A 112 -4.93 8.99 -12.90
C GLN A 112 -4.64 9.19 -11.40
N ILE A 113 -4.55 10.44 -10.93
CA ILE A 113 -4.39 10.74 -9.51
C ILE A 113 -5.57 10.18 -8.71
N GLN A 114 -6.81 10.39 -9.17
CA GLN A 114 -8.00 9.85 -8.51
C GLN A 114 -8.01 8.32 -8.51
N ARG A 115 -7.73 7.69 -9.65
CA ARG A 115 -7.63 6.22 -9.72
C ARG A 115 -6.63 5.65 -8.73
N MET A 116 -5.44 6.24 -8.63
CA MET A 116 -4.43 5.80 -7.67
C MET A 116 -4.86 6.01 -6.22
N ALA A 117 -5.49 7.15 -5.92
CA ALA A 117 -6.00 7.44 -4.60
C ALA A 117 -7.04 6.40 -4.15
N VAL A 118 -8.03 6.12 -5.01
CA VAL A 118 -9.05 5.08 -4.77
C VAL A 118 -8.39 3.70 -4.64
N TYR A 119 -7.47 3.38 -5.55
CA TYR A 119 -6.81 2.08 -5.59
C TYR A 119 -6.05 1.78 -4.30
N PHE A 120 -5.23 2.70 -3.80
CA PHE A 120 -4.42 2.47 -2.60
C PHE A 120 -5.25 2.55 -1.31
N ALA A 121 -6.27 3.40 -1.27
CA ALA A 121 -7.14 3.54 -0.10
C ALA A 121 -7.90 2.26 0.25
N ARG A 122 -8.30 1.47 -0.76
CA ARG A 122 -8.99 0.18 -0.55
C ARG A 122 -8.07 -1.00 -0.26
N GLN A 123 -6.74 -0.84 -0.38
CA GLN A 123 -5.81 -1.94 -0.08
C GLN A 123 -5.73 -2.15 1.43
N ALA A 124 -5.69 -3.42 1.85
CA ALA A 124 -5.47 -3.75 3.25
C ALA A 124 -4.05 -3.30 3.68
N PRO A 125 -3.92 -2.44 4.71
CA PRO A 125 -2.62 -2.09 5.24
C PRO A 125 -1.98 -3.29 5.93
N ALA A 126 -0.65 -3.33 5.96
CA ALA A 126 0.12 -4.38 6.64
C ALA A 126 0.95 -3.77 7.77
N ARG A 127 1.15 -4.53 8.84
CA ARG A 127 2.11 -4.17 9.88
C ARG A 127 3.53 -4.23 9.31
N ASN A 128 4.39 -3.33 9.76
CA ASN A 128 5.81 -3.43 9.48
C ASN A 128 6.50 -4.29 10.55
N GLU A 129 6.76 -5.56 10.21
CA GLU A 129 7.39 -6.54 11.11
C GLU A 129 8.92 -6.42 11.12
N ASP A 130 9.49 -5.65 10.19
CA ASP A 130 10.94 -5.56 9.98
C ASP A 130 11.61 -4.54 10.92
N VAL A 131 10.83 -3.80 11.71
CA VAL A 131 11.34 -2.87 12.73
C VAL A 131 11.57 -3.64 14.03
N PRO A 132 12.80 -3.71 14.57
CA PRO A 132 13.07 -4.40 15.84
C PRO A 132 12.32 -3.78 17.03
N ALA A 133 12.12 -4.54 18.11
CA ALA A 133 11.48 -4.03 19.32
C ALA A 133 12.48 -3.25 20.18
N GLU A 134 12.11 -2.03 20.59
CA GLU A 134 12.92 -1.21 21.49
C GLU A 134 12.05 -0.56 22.58
N ALA A 135 11.92 -1.24 23.72
CA ALA A 135 10.97 -0.88 24.79
C ALA A 135 11.07 0.60 25.21
N ALA A 136 12.28 1.15 25.33
CA ALA A 136 12.47 2.55 25.72
C ALA A 136 11.97 3.55 24.66
N LEU A 137 12.14 3.24 23.37
CA LEU A 137 11.62 4.08 22.28
C LEU A 137 10.11 3.93 22.16
N GLU A 138 9.58 2.71 22.35
CA GLU A 138 8.14 2.45 22.34
C GLU A 138 7.42 3.21 23.47
N GLU A 139 7.93 3.12 24.71
CA GLU A 139 7.38 3.83 25.87
C GLU A 139 7.41 5.35 25.67
N ARG A 140 8.56 5.89 25.27
CA ARG A 140 8.72 7.33 25.03
C ARG A 140 7.85 7.80 23.87
N GLY A 141 7.79 7.05 22.78
CA GLY A 141 7.01 7.38 21.59
C GLY A 141 5.52 7.45 21.91
N MET A 142 5.01 6.46 22.67
CA MET A 142 3.64 6.46 23.15
C MET A 142 3.34 7.66 24.05
N ALA A 143 4.23 7.98 24.99
CA ALA A 143 4.06 9.13 25.88
C ALA A 143 3.98 10.45 25.11
N VAL A 144 4.84 10.65 24.10
CA VAL A 144 4.79 11.85 23.24
C VAL A 144 3.49 11.90 22.43
N ILE A 145 3.07 10.77 21.84
CA ILE A 145 1.83 10.68 21.07
C ILE A 145 0.62 11.08 21.91
N GLN A 146 0.55 10.61 23.16
CA GLN A 146 -0.51 10.98 24.10
C GLN A 146 -0.41 12.46 24.50
N ALA A 147 0.78 12.92 24.90
CA ALA A 147 1.01 14.30 25.35
C ALA A 147 0.72 15.35 24.26
N ARG A 148 0.88 15.00 22.98
CA ARG A 148 0.58 15.86 21.82
C ARG A 148 -0.76 15.55 21.17
N SER A 149 -1.53 14.61 21.73
CA SER A 149 -2.86 14.23 21.25
C SER A 149 -2.90 13.90 19.75
N CYS A 150 -1.92 13.15 19.23
CA CYS A 150 -1.82 12.88 17.79
C CYS A 150 -3.10 12.23 17.23
N GLN A 151 -3.79 11.42 18.03
CA GLN A 151 -5.05 10.78 17.66
C GLN A 151 -6.19 11.77 17.40
N ALA A 152 -6.12 12.99 17.94
CA ALA A 152 -7.15 14.00 17.74
C ALA A 152 -7.32 14.36 16.25
N CYS A 153 -6.22 14.32 15.50
CA CYS A 153 -6.23 14.59 14.05
C CYS A 153 -6.07 13.30 13.23
N HIS A 154 -5.20 12.38 13.65
CA HIS A 154 -4.89 11.16 12.91
C HIS A 154 -5.83 9.98 13.23
N GLY A 155 -6.90 10.23 13.98
CA GLY A 155 -7.92 9.24 14.33
C GLY A 155 -7.50 8.27 15.43
N ALA A 156 -8.50 7.54 15.95
CA ALA A 156 -8.26 6.46 16.90
C ALA A 156 -7.35 5.40 16.26
N GLY A 157 -6.33 4.96 16.99
CA GLY A 157 -5.30 4.07 16.47
C GLY A 157 -4.46 4.60 15.32
N LEU A 158 -4.48 5.91 15.09
CA LEU A 158 -3.57 6.59 14.15
C LEU A 158 -3.75 6.05 12.71
N VAL A 159 -4.99 5.69 12.38
CA VAL A 159 -5.41 5.11 11.09
C VAL A 159 -5.73 6.16 10.02
N GLY A 160 -5.69 7.44 10.37
CA GLY A 160 -5.99 8.55 9.48
C GLY A 160 -7.48 8.80 9.28
N LYS A 161 -7.80 9.98 8.78
CA LYS A 161 -9.14 10.40 8.37
C LYS A 161 -9.05 11.59 7.42
N ASP A 162 -9.85 11.61 6.36
CA ASP A 162 -9.88 12.70 5.38
C ASP A 162 -8.48 13.00 4.81
N GLN A 163 -7.92 14.20 5.05
CA GLN A 163 -6.55 14.55 4.65
C GLN A 163 -5.49 14.28 5.73
N ALA A 164 -5.88 13.84 6.94
CA ALA A 164 -4.94 13.39 7.95
C ALA A 164 -4.51 11.94 7.65
N PRO A 165 -3.22 11.68 7.40
CA PRO A 165 -2.76 10.35 7.00
C PRO A 165 -2.82 9.32 8.11
N ARG A 166 -2.89 8.05 7.71
CA ARG A 166 -2.51 6.92 8.55
C ARG A 166 -1.04 7.01 8.93
N LEU A 167 -0.73 6.85 10.20
CA LEU A 167 0.63 6.83 10.74
C LEU A 167 1.06 5.45 11.23
N ALA A 168 0.13 4.68 11.80
CA ALA A 168 0.42 3.33 12.31
C ALA A 168 0.92 2.43 11.18
N GLY A 169 1.99 1.67 11.38
CA GLY A 169 2.55 0.73 10.40
C GLY A 169 3.25 1.41 9.22
N GLN A 170 3.71 2.65 9.38
CA GLN A 170 4.44 3.39 8.36
C GLN A 170 5.97 3.18 8.47
N GLY A 171 6.74 3.45 7.42
CA GLY A 171 8.21 3.36 7.48
C GLY A 171 8.81 4.28 8.54
N GLU A 172 9.68 3.75 9.41
CA GLU A 172 10.28 4.49 10.53
C GLU A 172 11.11 5.69 10.05
N ALA A 173 12.04 5.49 9.11
CA ALA A 173 12.85 6.56 8.55
C ALA A 173 11.99 7.59 7.79
N TYR A 174 10.94 7.13 7.08
CA TYR A 174 9.98 8.01 6.44
C TYR A 174 9.31 8.93 7.46
N LEU A 175 8.78 8.39 8.56
CA LEU A 175 8.12 9.16 9.61
C LEU A 175 9.07 10.18 10.25
N ALA A 176 10.28 9.74 10.63
CA ALA A 176 11.30 10.61 11.21
C ALA A 176 11.65 11.78 10.26
N ASN A 177 11.82 11.48 8.98
CA ASN A 177 12.10 12.48 7.94
C ASN A 177 10.91 13.43 7.75
N GLN A 178 9.66 12.95 7.77
CA GLN A 178 8.50 13.82 7.63
C GLN A 178 8.35 14.78 8.81
N LEU A 179 8.49 14.27 10.04
CA LEU A 179 8.45 15.10 11.25
C LEU A 179 9.57 16.15 11.23
N SER A 180 10.77 15.75 10.82
CA SER A 180 11.90 16.67 10.69
C SER A 180 11.65 17.74 9.63
N ALA A 181 11.11 17.36 8.46
CA ALA A 181 10.79 18.29 7.39
C ALA A 181 9.68 19.29 7.80
N PHE A 182 8.68 18.86 8.56
CA PHE A 182 7.69 19.78 9.13
C PHE A 182 8.30 20.72 10.17
N LYS A 183 9.21 20.21 11.01
CA LYS A 183 9.93 21.00 12.02
C LYS A 183 10.80 22.09 11.41
N THR A 184 11.48 21.80 10.29
CA THR A 184 12.37 22.76 9.60
C THR A 184 11.64 23.65 8.61
N GLY A 185 10.38 23.34 8.28
CA GLY A 185 9.61 24.05 7.27
C GLY A 185 9.88 23.61 5.83
N GLU A 186 10.73 22.60 5.61
CA GLU A 186 10.94 21.98 4.30
C GLU A 186 9.65 21.35 3.75
N ARG A 187 8.80 20.82 4.66
CA ARG A 187 7.44 20.38 4.34
C ARG A 187 6.43 21.28 5.05
N HIS A 188 5.41 21.72 4.33
CA HIS A 188 4.33 22.51 4.88
C HIS A 188 3.00 21.73 4.87
N ASP A 189 2.33 21.74 6.01
CA ASP A 189 0.93 21.32 6.13
C ASP A 189 0.04 22.53 5.83
N PRO A 190 -0.95 22.44 4.92
CA PRO A 190 -1.85 23.54 4.59
C PRO A 190 -2.54 24.20 5.80
N THR A 191 -2.78 23.45 6.88
CA THR A 191 -3.37 23.99 8.11
C THR A 191 -2.34 24.57 9.08
N GLY A 192 -1.06 24.32 8.85
CA GLY A 192 0.04 24.63 9.77
C GLY A 192 0.08 23.76 11.03
N ALA A 193 -0.90 22.88 11.25
CA ALA A 193 -1.01 22.10 12.48
C ALA A 193 0.20 21.17 12.67
N MET A 194 0.59 20.42 11.64
CA MET A 194 1.74 19.51 11.75
C MET A 194 3.07 20.25 11.90
N ASN A 195 3.23 21.41 11.27
CA ASN A 195 4.40 22.27 11.50
C ASN A 195 4.47 22.72 12.96
N GLY A 196 3.34 23.16 13.54
CA GLY A 196 3.24 23.54 14.94
C GLY A 196 3.56 22.40 15.90
N VAL A 197 2.99 21.21 15.69
CA VAL A 197 3.28 20.02 16.50
C VAL A 197 4.75 19.65 16.41
N ALA A 198 5.30 19.53 15.20
CA ALA A 198 6.69 19.13 14.96
C ALA A 198 7.71 20.12 15.54
N ALA A 199 7.38 21.42 15.58
CA ALA A 199 8.23 22.43 16.19
C ALA A 199 8.53 22.12 17.67
N THR A 200 7.58 21.54 18.39
CA THR A 200 7.69 21.19 19.82
C THR A 200 8.46 19.90 20.12
N LEU A 201 8.79 19.10 19.11
CA LEU A 201 9.43 17.79 19.29
C LEU A 201 10.95 17.92 19.32
N SER A 202 11.62 17.29 20.28
CA SER A 202 13.08 17.10 20.22
C SER A 202 13.45 16.04 19.17
N SER A 203 14.73 15.96 18.78
CA SER A 203 15.22 14.92 17.87
C SER A 203 15.01 13.50 18.44
N ASP A 204 15.12 13.36 19.77
CA ASP A 204 14.83 12.10 20.44
C ASP A 204 13.33 11.77 20.43
N ASP A 205 12.45 12.77 20.56
CA ASP A 205 11.01 12.55 20.44
C ASP A 205 10.63 12.14 19.03
N ILE A 206 11.23 12.77 18.00
CA ILE A 206 11.02 12.38 16.60
C ILE A 206 11.41 10.91 16.39
N ARG A 207 12.58 10.49 16.89
CA ARG A 207 13.03 9.10 16.81
C ARG A 207 12.05 8.16 17.51
N ALA A 208 11.67 8.46 18.75
CA ALA A 208 10.78 7.61 19.53
C ALA A 208 9.37 7.51 18.92
N VAL A 209 8.79 8.63 18.46
CA VAL A 209 7.49 8.66 17.80
C VAL A 209 7.53 7.88 16.50
N ALA A 210 8.56 8.07 15.67
CA ALA A 210 8.71 7.33 14.42
C ALA A 210 8.81 5.81 14.66
N HIS A 211 9.62 5.40 15.64
CA HIS A 211 9.77 4.00 16.02
C HIS A 211 8.44 3.36 16.47
N TYR A 212 7.75 4.02 17.42
CA TYR A 212 6.47 3.53 17.93
C TYR A 212 5.42 3.40 16.82
N LEU A 213 5.25 4.45 16.00
CA LEU A 213 4.28 4.47 14.91
C LEU A 213 4.57 3.39 13.86
N ALA A 214 5.85 3.13 13.55
CA ALA A 214 6.23 2.12 12.58
C ALA A 214 5.83 0.70 13.02
N ARG A 215 5.85 0.44 14.33
CA ARG A 215 5.49 -0.84 14.93
C ARG A 215 4.01 -1.00 15.24
N ALA A 216 3.27 0.10 15.31
CA ALA A 216 1.83 0.12 15.58
C ALA A 216 1.03 -0.61 14.47
N SER A 217 0.01 -1.36 14.86
CA SER A 217 -0.85 -2.10 13.93
C SER A 217 -1.82 -1.17 13.19
N PRO A 218 -1.89 -1.19 11.85
CA PRO A 218 -2.72 -0.28 11.07
C PRO A 218 -4.22 -0.66 10.94
N GLY A 219 -4.78 -1.46 11.86
CA GLY A 219 -6.17 -1.92 11.84
C GLY A 219 -6.51 -2.77 13.07
N HIS A 220 -7.79 -2.72 13.48
CA HIS A 220 -8.39 -3.22 14.73
C HIS A 220 -7.72 -4.45 15.34
N ASP A 221 -7.15 -4.28 16.54
CA ASP A 221 -7.05 -5.24 17.66
C ASP A 221 -5.74 -5.06 18.45
N ASP A 222 -5.43 -3.88 19.05
CA ASP A 222 -4.44 -3.80 20.15
C ASP A 222 -4.27 -2.39 20.76
N ILE A 223 -5.35 -1.62 20.94
CA ILE A 223 -5.30 -0.48 21.88
C ILE A 223 -6.12 -0.86 23.09
N GLY A 224 -5.50 -1.67 23.95
CA GLY A 224 -6.05 -1.97 25.27
C GLY A 224 -5.96 -3.41 25.74
N THR A 225 -4.84 -4.11 25.55
CA THR A 225 -4.46 -5.24 26.43
C THR A 225 -2.95 -5.41 26.47
N ARG A 226 -2.29 -4.64 27.33
CA ARG A 226 -1.15 -5.07 28.16
C ARG A 226 -0.85 -4.01 29.20
#